data_AF-A0A5M9U7U9-F1
#
_entry.id   AF-A0A5M9U7U9-F1
#
_cell.length_a   1.000
_cell.length_b   1.000
_cell.length_c   1.000
_cell.angle_alpha   90.00
_cell.angle_beta   90.00
_cell.angle_gamma   90.00
#
_symmetry.space_group_name_H-M   'P 1'
#
loop_
_entity.id
_entity.type
_entity.pdbx_description
1 polymer ?
#
loop_
_entity_poly.entity_id
_entity_poly.type
_entity_poly.pdbx_seq_one_letter_code
_entity_poly.pdbx_strand_id
1 'polypeptide(L)'
;MNVVDALLKVMPYISLILREPASLTVYDHEKVLEVITTDKFDLGFEKGMPLLESYQNFAILKNGREATLATLSKDVYGIELDILNIPIFDDHQKVVAVFCVSYDQSNQNQLEDIIQENQTINGNLVDMVQHVAAHAEELQATSEQILQNTRLAVQNSSQINKVAGFIREISEQTNLLGLNAAIEAARVGEAGAGFGVVASEVRKLSVDAKQATSDIDTSLRDVQLVIKQMEVEVSQIAASSQEQATLVSSFTDVIEQLNETGERMKALSEQLISYSVNK
;
A
#
# COMPACT_ATOMS: atom_id res chain seq x y z
N MET A 1 52.36 -40.02 2.56
CA MET A 1 51.42 -39.08 1.91
C MET A 1 51.33 -37.89 2.84
N ASN A 2 51.72 -36.71 2.40
CA ASN A 2 51.65 -35.52 3.26
C ASN A 2 50.20 -35.02 3.36
N VAL A 3 49.91 -34.11 4.29
CA VAL A 3 48.55 -33.57 4.52
C VAL A 3 47.99 -32.88 3.28
N VAL A 4 48.83 -32.20 2.51
CA VAL A 4 48.45 -31.50 1.27
C VAL A 4 48.00 -32.50 0.21
N ASP A 5 48.76 -33.56 -0.07
CA ASP A 5 48.41 -34.63 -1.00
C ASP A 5 47.08 -35.30 -0.63
N ALA A 6 46.82 -35.45 0.68
CA ALA A 6 45.57 -36.00 1.18
C ALA A 6 44.39 -35.07 0.87
N LEU A 7 44.55 -33.76 1.16
CA LEU A 7 43.55 -32.74 0.86
C LEU A 7 43.23 -32.70 -0.64
N LEU A 8 44.26 -32.64 -1.50
CA LEU A 8 44.08 -32.60 -2.96
C LEU A 8 43.25 -33.78 -3.50
N LYS A 9 43.41 -34.98 -2.91
CA LYS A 9 42.62 -36.16 -3.29
C LYS A 9 41.17 -36.11 -2.82
N VAL A 10 40.89 -35.39 -1.73
CA VAL A 10 39.55 -35.30 -1.12
C VAL A 10 38.76 -34.10 -1.66
N MET A 11 39.43 -33.04 -2.15
CA MET A 11 38.81 -31.84 -2.71
C MET A 11 37.66 -32.12 -3.71
N PRO A 12 37.76 -33.07 -4.66
CA PRO A 12 36.64 -33.37 -5.57
C PRO A 12 35.37 -33.88 -4.88
N TYR A 13 35.50 -34.49 -3.70
CA TYR A 13 34.35 -34.90 -2.90
C TYR A 13 33.81 -33.73 -2.06
N ILE A 14 34.69 -32.82 -1.62
CA ILE A 14 34.28 -31.59 -0.93
C ILE A 14 33.44 -30.71 -1.86
N SER A 15 33.81 -30.58 -3.14
CA SER A 15 33.04 -29.76 -4.07
C SER A 15 31.61 -30.27 -4.28
N LEU A 16 31.37 -31.58 -4.16
CA LEU A 16 30.03 -32.18 -4.31
C LEU A 16 29.09 -31.93 -3.13
N ILE A 17 29.60 -31.47 -1.98
CA ILE A 17 28.77 -31.21 -0.78
C ILE A 17 28.54 -29.72 -0.55
N LEU A 18 29.17 -28.84 -1.33
CA LEU A 18 28.91 -27.41 -1.28
C LEU A 18 27.54 -27.11 -1.86
N ARG A 19 26.79 -26.22 -1.19
CA ARG A 19 25.45 -25.80 -1.61
C ARG A 19 25.46 -24.56 -2.49
N GLU A 20 26.43 -23.68 -2.27
CA GLU A 20 26.61 -22.45 -3.04
C GLU A 20 27.70 -22.63 -4.10
N PRO A 21 27.62 -21.90 -5.22
CA PRO A 21 28.72 -21.81 -6.19
C PRO A 21 30.01 -21.35 -5.50
N ALA A 22 31.09 -22.10 -5.72
CA ALA A 22 32.34 -21.92 -5.02
C ALA A 22 33.55 -22.35 -5.84
N SER A 23 34.69 -21.72 -5.55
CA SER A 23 35.99 -22.08 -6.10
C SER A 23 36.92 -22.51 -4.97
N LEU A 24 37.37 -23.76 -5.04
CA LEU A 24 38.26 -24.42 -4.11
C LEU A 24 39.66 -24.38 -4.68
N THR A 25 40.57 -23.60 -4.10
CA THR A 25 41.94 -23.45 -4.57
C THR A 25 42.93 -23.83 -3.47
N VAL A 26 43.93 -24.63 -3.79
CA VAL A 26 45.06 -24.90 -2.87
C VAL A 26 46.34 -24.40 -3.51
N TYR A 27 47.15 -23.68 -2.73
CA TYR A 27 48.46 -23.20 -3.18
C TYR A 27 49.55 -23.34 -2.11
N ASP A 28 50.80 -23.46 -2.54
CA ASP A 28 51.99 -23.56 -1.67
C ASP A 28 52.76 -22.23 -1.59
N HIS A 29 54.07 -22.23 -1.36
CA HIS A 29 54.86 -20.99 -1.32
C HIS A 29 55.10 -20.37 -2.70
N GLU A 30 54.93 -21.13 -3.78
CA GLU A 30 55.39 -20.76 -5.12
C GLU A 30 54.25 -20.70 -6.14
N LYS A 31 53.26 -21.61 -6.05
CA LYS A 31 52.27 -21.81 -7.10
C LYS A 31 50.95 -22.41 -6.61
N VAL A 32 49.94 -22.33 -7.49
CA VAL A 32 48.67 -23.04 -7.36
C VAL A 32 48.88 -24.54 -7.57
N LEU A 33 48.43 -25.35 -6.61
CA LEU A 33 48.54 -26.81 -6.63
C LEU A 33 47.34 -27.49 -7.27
N GLU A 34 46.13 -27.00 -7.02
CA GLU A 34 44.89 -27.53 -7.58
C GLU A 34 43.76 -26.49 -7.48
N VAL A 35 42.83 -26.54 -8.42
CA VAL A 35 41.62 -25.69 -8.46
C VAL A 35 40.43 -26.58 -8.82
N ILE A 36 39.34 -26.46 -8.06
CA ILE A 36 38.06 -27.09 -8.36
C ILE A 36 36.96 -26.06 -8.24
N THR A 37 36.18 -25.88 -9.31
CA THR A 37 35.07 -24.94 -9.38
C THR A 37 33.74 -25.70 -9.39
N THR A 38 32.72 -25.15 -8.73
CA THR A 38 31.33 -25.63 -8.81
C THR A 38 30.50 -24.65 -9.62
N ASP A 39 29.45 -25.15 -10.30
CA ASP A 39 28.45 -24.36 -11.04
C ASP A 39 29.01 -23.26 -11.96
N LYS A 40 30.18 -23.50 -12.56
CA LYS A 40 30.91 -22.58 -13.45
C LYS A 40 31.38 -21.29 -12.78
N PHE A 41 31.45 -21.25 -11.45
CA PHE A 41 32.09 -20.18 -10.70
C PHE A 41 33.62 -20.31 -10.83
N ASP A 42 34.15 -19.75 -11.92
CA ASP A 42 35.57 -19.78 -12.25
C ASP A 42 36.19 -18.39 -12.13
N LEU A 43 37.22 -18.30 -11.28
CA LEU A 43 37.97 -17.06 -11.02
C LEU A 43 39.23 -16.95 -11.89
N GLY A 44 39.43 -17.88 -12.85
CA GLY A 44 40.53 -17.86 -13.80
C GLY A 44 41.85 -18.42 -13.26
N PHE A 45 41.81 -19.21 -12.18
CA PHE A 45 42.99 -19.87 -11.63
C PHE A 45 43.19 -21.24 -12.28
N GLU A 46 44.43 -21.56 -12.63
CA GLU A 46 44.83 -22.84 -13.18
C GLU A 46 45.94 -23.49 -12.36
N LYS A 47 45.95 -24.82 -12.37
CA LYS A 47 46.99 -25.61 -11.71
C LYS A 47 48.37 -25.27 -12.29
N GLY A 48 49.31 -24.95 -11.40
CA GLY A 48 50.68 -24.61 -11.74
C GLY A 48 50.92 -23.11 -11.99
N MET A 49 49.89 -22.26 -11.94
CA MET A 49 50.09 -20.80 -12.01
C MET A 49 50.97 -20.32 -10.85
N PRO A 50 51.97 -19.46 -11.11
CA PRO A 50 52.78 -18.84 -10.06
C PRO A 50 51.93 -17.89 -9.21
N LEU A 51 52.26 -17.77 -7.93
CA LEU A 51 51.52 -16.90 -7.02
C LEU A 51 51.80 -15.42 -7.28
N LEU A 52 50.72 -14.63 -7.32
CA LEU A 52 50.78 -13.18 -7.24
C LEU A 52 51.49 -12.76 -5.95
N GLU A 53 52.19 -11.64 -6.00
CA GLU A 53 53.01 -11.13 -4.89
C GLU A 53 52.22 -10.96 -3.59
N SER A 54 50.92 -10.64 -3.68
CA SER A 54 49.99 -10.52 -2.55
C SER A 54 49.68 -11.82 -1.82
N TYR A 55 49.89 -12.99 -2.45
CA TYR A 55 49.63 -14.31 -1.86
C TYR A 55 50.92 -15.01 -1.41
N GLN A 56 52.09 -14.47 -1.79
CA GLN A 56 53.38 -15.03 -1.39
C GLN A 56 53.58 -14.94 0.12
N ASN A 57 54.37 -15.88 0.67
CA ASN A 57 54.63 -16.02 2.10
C ASN A 57 53.37 -16.12 2.96
N PHE A 58 52.24 -16.50 2.36
CA PHE A 58 50.93 -16.57 3.01
C PHE A 58 50.50 -15.26 3.68
N ALA A 59 50.83 -14.12 3.06
CA ALA A 59 50.51 -12.79 3.58
C ALA A 59 49.00 -12.54 3.82
N ILE A 60 48.14 -13.30 3.14
CA ILE A 60 46.68 -13.23 3.30
C ILE A 60 46.17 -13.87 4.61
N LEU A 61 47.00 -14.66 5.30
CA LEU A 61 46.67 -15.23 6.60
C LEU A 61 46.90 -14.22 7.72
N LYS A 62 46.06 -14.27 8.76
CA LYS A 62 46.23 -13.42 9.94
C LYS A 62 47.43 -13.92 10.73
N ASN A 63 48.35 -12.99 11.03
CA ASN A 63 49.65 -13.30 11.64
C ASN A 63 50.45 -14.40 10.89
N GLY A 64 50.17 -14.61 9.59
CA GLY A 64 50.80 -15.63 8.75
C GLY A 64 50.43 -17.08 9.12
N ARG A 65 49.44 -17.31 10.01
CA ARG A 65 49.14 -18.63 10.57
C ARG A 65 47.67 -18.88 10.91
N GLU A 66 46.84 -17.87 11.05
CA GLU A 66 45.41 -18.00 11.36
C GLU A 66 44.57 -17.85 10.09
N ALA A 67 43.41 -18.53 10.08
CA ALA A 67 42.45 -18.41 8.98
C ALA A 67 41.93 -16.96 8.87
N THR A 68 41.59 -16.56 7.64
CA THR A 68 41.02 -15.25 7.34
C THR A 68 39.80 -15.37 6.45
N LEU A 69 38.85 -14.47 6.67
CA LEU A 69 37.75 -14.22 5.77
C LEU A 69 37.97 -12.84 5.15
N ALA A 70 37.95 -12.75 3.83
CA ALA A 70 38.08 -11.50 3.09
C ALA A 70 36.94 -11.37 2.08
N THR A 71 36.22 -10.26 2.14
CA THR A 71 35.19 -9.92 1.15
C THR A 71 35.82 -9.06 0.07
N LEU A 72 35.66 -9.47 -1.19
CA LEU A 72 36.10 -8.73 -2.37
C LEU A 72 34.89 -8.13 -3.06
N SER A 73 34.94 -6.83 -3.33
CA SER A 73 33.88 -6.17 -4.09
C SER A 73 33.84 -6.66 -5.53
N LYS A 74 32.68 -6.46 -6.16
CA LYS A 74 32.46 -6.72 -7.59
C LYS A 74 33.45 -6.03 -8.54
N ASP A 75 34.21 -5.04 -8.09
CA ASP A 75 35.15 -4.30 -8.94
C ASP A 75 36.35 -5.15 -9.36
N VAL A 76 36.66 -6.22 -8.61
CA VAL A 76 37.83 -7.06 -8.86
C VAL A 76 37.52 -8.19 -9.85
N TYR A 77 36.43 -8.92 -9.61
CA TYR A 77 36.07 -10.12 -10.38
C TYR A 77 34.73 -10.00 -11.12
N GLY A 78 34.09 -8.83 -11.11
CA GLY A 78 32.76 -8.60 -11.68
C GLY A 78 31.60 -9.05 -10.79
N ILE A 79 31.90 -9.80 -9.73
CA ILE A 79 30.97 -10.33 -8.72
C ILE A 79 31.58 -10.13 -7.34
N GLU A 80 30.72 -9.91 -6.35
CA GLU A 80 31.13 -9.86 -4.95
C GLU A 80 31.33 -11.29 -4.44
N LEU A 81 32.40 -11.51 -3.68
CA LEU A 81 32.77 -12.84 -3.25
C LEU A 81 33.49 -12.82 -1.91
N ASP A 82 33.21 -13.85 -1.12
CA ASP A 82 33.91 -14.08 0.13
C ASP A 82 34.97 -15.14 -0.06
N ILE A 83 36.19 -14.83 0.33
CA ILE A 83 37.33 -15.74 0.31
C ILE A 83 37.67 -16.14 1.74
N LEU A 84 37.49 -17.42 2.01
CA LEU A 84 37.98 -18.05 3.22
C LEU A 84 39.36 -18.67 2.95
N ASN A 85 40.37 -18.22 3.68
CA ASN A 85 41.73 -18.73 3.61
C ASN A 85 42.03 -19.57 4.84
N ILE A 86 42.30 -20.86 4.63
CA ILE A 86 42.54 -21.83 5.70
C ILE A 86 43.99 -22.33 5.61
N PRO A 87 44.82 -22.10 6.65
CA PRO A 87 46.19 -22.61 6.68
C PRO A 87 46.22 -24.13 6.82
N ILE A 88 47.06 -24.78 6.02
CA ILE A 88 47.36 -26.21 6.13
C ILE A 88 48.74 -26.37 6.77
N PHE A 89 48.77 -27.09 7.88
CA PHE A 89 49.99 -27.32 8.66
C PHE A 89 50.60 -28.69 8.37
N ASP A 90 51.92 -28.77 8.44
CA ASP A 90 52.64 -30.05 8.51
C ASP A 90 52.72 -30.60 9.95
N ASP A 91 53.33 -31.77 10.11
CA ASP A 91 53.54 -32.43 11.40
C ASP A 91 54.37 -31.60 12.40
N HIS A 92 55.08 -30.56 11.91
CA HIS A 92 55.89 -29.65 12.70
C HIS A 92 55.21 -28.31 12.97
N GLN A 93 53.89 -28.19 12.72
CA GLN A 93 53.12 -26.95 12.90
C GLN A 93 53.61 -25.80 12.01
N LYS A 94 54.26 -26.08 10.88
CA LYS A 94 54.60 -25.06 9.87
C LYS A 94 53.48 -25.00 8.84
N VAL A 95 53.07 -23.79 8.45
CA VAL A 95 52.15 -23.61 7.33
C VAL A 95 52.88 -24.02 6.04
N VAL A 96 52.33 -24.98 5.32
CA VAL A 96 52.92 -25.55 4.11
C VAL A 96 52.07 -25.28 2.86
N ALA A 97 50.79 -25.01 3.04
CA ALA A 97 49.87 -24.61 1.98
C ALA A 97 48.73 -23.78 2.57
N VAL A 98 47.97 -23.12 1.71
CA VAL A 98 46.70 -22.49 2.06
C VAL A 98 45.61 -23.10 1.20
N PHE A 99 44.51 -23.43 1.85
CA PHE A 99 43.27 -23.85 1.21
C PHE A 99 42.30 -22.68 1.20
N CYS A 100 42.03 -22.17 0.01
CA CYS A 100 41.09 -21.09 -0.24
C CYS A 100 39.75 -21.65 -0.71
N VAL A 101 38.68 -21.13 -0.12
CA VAL A 101 37.32 -21.34 -0.60
C VAL A 101 36.72 -19.98 -0.89
N SER A 102 36.46 -19.70 -2.15
CA SER A 102 35.78 -18.48 -2.59
C SER A 102 34.32 -18.80 -2.85
N TYR A 103 33.39 -18.05 -2.25
CA TYR A 103 31.94 -18.19 -2.44
C TYR A 103 31.38 -17.00 -3.24
N ASP A 104 30.48 -17.28 -4.17
CA ASP A 104 29.70 -16.25 -4.87
C ASP A 104 28.67 -15.64 -3.91
N GLN A 105 28.68 -14.30 -3.77
CA GLN A 105 27.73 -13.58 -2.91
C GLN A 105 26.43 -13.17 -3.61
N SER A 106 26.24 -13.52 -4.88
CA SER A 106 25.07 -13.10 -5.67
C SER A 106 23.74 -13.50 -5.03
N ASN A 107 23.63 -14.73 -4.52
CA ASN A 107 22.39 -15.21 -3.88
C ASN A 107 22.11 -14.48 -2.56
N GLN A 108 23.14 -14.19 -1.76
CA GLN A 108 23.01 -13.43 -0.53
C GLN A 108 22.56 -12.01 -0.81
N ASN A 109 23.22 -11.32 -1.74
CA ASN A 109 22.88 -9.95 -2.12
C ASN A 109 21.44 -9.86 -2.65
N GLN A 110 21.01 -10.84 -3.45
CA GLN A 110 19.61 -10.93 -3.90
C GLN A 110 18.63 -11.10 -2.74
N LEU A 111 18.97 -11.90 -1.72
CA LEU A 111 18.13 -12.09 -0.55
C LEU A 111 18.04 -10.81 0.29
N GLU A 112 19.14 -10.10 0.48
CA GLU A 112 19.18 -8.79 1.16
C GLU A 112 18.34 -7.74 0.41
N ASP A 113 18.45 -7.69 -0.92
CA ASP A 113 17.64 -6.81 -1.76
C ASP A 113 16.14 -7.09 -1.59
N ILE A 114 15.72 -8.36 -1.61
CA ILE A 114 14.33 -8.77 -1.40
C ILE A 114 13.82 -8.35 -0.01
N ILE A 115 14.64 -8.51 1.03
CA ILE A 115 14.27 -8.09 2.40
C ILE A 115 14.10 -6.58 2.46
N GLN A 116 15.00 -5.80 1.85
CA GLN A 116 14.93 -4.34 1.83
C GLN A 116 13.73 -3.83 1.01
N GLU A 117 13.43 -4.48 -0.11
CA GLU A 117 12.24 -4.22 -0.91
C GLU A 117 10.97 -4.50 -0.10
N ASN A 118 10.91 -5.63 0.62
CA ASN A 118 9.79 -5.99 1.48
C ASN A 118 9.55 -4.94 2.58
N GLN A 119 10.60 -4.47 3.25
CA GLN A 119 10.51 -3.40 4.25
C GLN A 119 9.96 -2.10 3.66
N THR A 120 10.39 -1.75 2.44
CA THR A 120 9.90 -0.57 1.72
C THR A 120 8.42 -0.70 1.38
N ILE A 121 8.00 -1.87 0.88
CA ILE A 121 6.59 -2.19 0.60
C ILE A 121 5.75 -2.07 1.87
N ASN A 122 6.22 -2.61 3.00
CA ASN A 122 5.51 -2.52 4.27
C ASN A 122 5.34 -1.07 4.74
N GLY A 123 6.38 -0.23 4.58
CA GLY A 123 6.29 1.21 4.86
C GLY A 123 5.21 1.89 4.03
N ASN A 124 5.19 1.64 2.72
CA ASN A 124 4.15 2.19 1.83
C ASN A 124 2.74 1.68 2.19
N LEU A 125 2.61 0.42 2.62
CA LEU A 125 1.33 -0.13 3.07
C LEU A 125 0.81 0.57 4.33
N VAL A 126 1.69 0.91 5.28
CA VAL A 126 1.31 1.70 6.47
C VAL A 126 0.72 3.04 6.06
N ASP A 127 1.40 3.77 5.17
CA ASP A 127 0.93 5.08 4.70
C ASP A 127 -0.43 4.96 3.99
N MET A 128 -0.61 3.95 3.13
CA MET A 128 -1.88 3.70 2.44
C MET A 128 -3.02 3.40 3.43
N VAL A 129 -2.77 2.60 4.47
CA VAL A 129 -3.78 2.28 5.49
C VAL A 129 -4.17 3.52 6.29
N GLN A 130 -3.21 4.39 6.62
CA GLN A 130 -3.49 5.67 7.28
C GLN A 130 -4.35 6.58 6.39
N HIS A 131 -4.07 6.64 5.08
CA HIS A 131 -4.90 7.39 4.14
C HIS A 131 -6.33 6.87 4.05
N VAL A 132 -6.52 5.54 4.02
CA VAL A 132 -7.86 4.94 4.01
C VAL A 132 -8.60 5.25 5.32
N ALA A 133 -7.92 5.19 6.46
CA ALA A 133 -8.51 5.54 7.75
C ALA A 133 -9.00 7.00 7.79
N ALA A 134 -8.16 7.94 7.34
CA ALA A 134 -8.52 9.36 7.27
C ALA A 134 -9.73 9.59 6.35
N HIS A 135 -9.76 8.95 5.18
CA HIS A 135 -10.90 9.07 4.27
C HIS A 135 -12.19 8.46 4.82
N ALA A 136 -12.11 7.36 5.58
CA ALA A 136 -13.28 6.80 6.25
C ALA A 136 -13.87 7.81 7.26
N GLU A 137 -13.03 8.46 8.07
CA GLU A 137 -13.45 9.50 9.02
C GLU A 137 -14.06 10.72 8.31
N GLU A 138 -13.43 11.20 7.24
CA GLU A 138 -13.94 12.31 6.42
C GLU A 138 -15.31 11.98 5.80
N LEU A 139 -15.49 10.75 5.29
CA LEU A 139 -16.77 10.28 4.74
C LEU A 139 -17.85 10.22 5.83
N GLN A 140 -17.51 9.79 7.04
CA GLN A 140 -18.45 9.76 8.16
C GLN A 140 -18.90 11.17 8.53
N ALA A 141 -17.96 12.10 8.70
CA ALA A 141 -18.26 13.50 9.00
C ALA A 141 -19.10 14.16 7.90
N THR A 142 -18.75 13.91 6.64
CA THR A 142 -19.50 14.43 5.48
C THR A 142 -20.93 13.86 5.44
N SER A 143 -21.08 12.56 5.72
CA SER A 143 -22.40 11.90 5.78
C SER A 143 -23.29 12.51 6.86
N GLU A 144 -22.74 12.76 8.05
CA GLU A 144 -23.47 13.43 9.14
C GLU A 144 -23.92 14.84 8.75
N GLN A 145 -23.04 15.60 8.09
CA GLN A 145 -23.37 16.94 7.62
C GLN A 145 -24.44 16.94 6.53
N ILE A 146 -24.42 15.96 5.61
CA ILE A 146 -25.48 15.80 4.62
C ILE A 146 -26.80 15.47 5.32
N LEU A 147 -26.82 14.54 6.28
CA LEU A 147 -28.04 14.21 7.05
C LEU A 147 -28.61 15.44 7.78
N GLN A 148 -27.75 16.29 8.35
CA GLN A 148 -28.20 17.54 8.97
C GLN A 148 -28.83 18.48 7.94
N ASN A 149 -28.21 18.67 6.78
CA ASN A 149 -28.73 19.51 5.71
C ASN A 149 -30.05 18.97 5.16
N THR A 150 -30.18 17.66 5.01
CA THR A 150 -31.40 16.99 4.56
C THR A 150 -32.55 17.21 5.55
N ARG A 151 -32.29 17.11 6.87
CA ARG A 151 -33.29 17.43 7.90
C ARG A 151 -33.75 18.89 7.84
N LEU A 152 -32.81 19.83 7.63
CA LEU A 152 -33.15 21.25 7.45
C LEU A 152 -33.98 21.48 6.19
N ALA A 153 -33.66 20.80 5.08
CA ALA A 153 -34.43 20.87 3.84
C ALA A 153 -35.86 20.36 4.04
N VAL A 154 -36.05 19.24 4.74
CA VAL A 154 -37.40 18.73 5.10
C VAL A 154 -38.20 19.75 5.90
N GLN A 155 -37.57 20.36 6.91
CA GLN A 155 -38.23 21.39 7.72
C GLN A 155 -38.63 22.60 6.88
N ASN A 156 -37.75 23.08 6.01
CA ASN A 156 -38.04 24.20 5.11
C ASN A 156 -39.17 23.86 4.13
N SER A 157 -39.14 22.69 3.49
CA SER A 157 -40.21 22.23 2.60
C SER A 157 -41.56 22.14 3.33
N SER A 158 -41.57 21.69 4.59
CA SER A 158 -42.79 21.67 5.41
C SER A 158 -43.34 23.08 5.68
N GLN A 159 -42.47 24.05 5.96
CA GLN A 159 -42.89 25.44 6.17
C GLN A 159 -43.44 26.07 4.89
N ILE A 160 -42.80 25.83 3.73
CA ILE A 160 -43.32 26.34 2.45
C ILE A 160 -44.67 25.71 2.14
N ASN A 161 -44.86 24.41 2.42
CA ASN A 161 -46.15 23.76 2.18
C ASN A 161 -47.27 24.39 3.03
N LYS A 162 -47.00 24.76 4.30
CA LYS A 162 -47.96 25.51 5.13
C LYS A 162 -48.33 26.86 4.52
N VAL A 163 -47.35 27.61 4.02
CA VAL A 163 -47.58 28.91 3.37
C VAL A 163 -48.39 28.74 2.08
N ALA A 164 -48.05 27.76 1.24
CA ALA A 164 -48.80 27.45 0.02
C ALA A 164 -50.25 27.05 0.33
N GLY A 165 -50.46 26.25 1.38
CA GLY A 165 -51.80 25.91 1.88
C GLY A 165 -52.61 27.15 2.30
N PHE A 166 -51.98 28.07 3.04
CA PHE A 166 -52.62 29.33 3.44
C PHE A 166 -52.97 30.23 2.24
N ILE A 167 -52.09 30.35 1.25
CA ILE A 167 -52.37 31.11 0.02
C ILE A 167 -53.52 30.47 -0.77
N ARG A 168 -53.60 29.14 -0.79
CA ARG A 168 -54.70 28.42 -1.42
C ARG A 168 -56.04 28.72 -0.74
N GLU A 169 -56.08 28.75 0.58
CA GLU A 169 -57.27 29.14 1.37
C GLU A 169 -57.69 30.59 1.07
N ILE A 170 -56.73 31.54 1.03
CA ILE A 170 -56.99 32.93 0.65
C ILE A 170 -57.57 33.01 -0.77
N SER A 171 -57.00 32.25 -1.70
CA SER A 171 -57.43 32.22 -3.10
C SER A 171 -58.87 31.69 -3.23
N GLU A 172 -59.23 30.66 -2.45
CA GLU A 172 -60.59 30.13 -2.43
C GLU A 172 -61.60 31.13 -1.85
N GLN A 173 -61.25 31.81 -0.74
CA GLN A 173 -62.07 32.87 -0.16
C GLN A 173 -62.23 34.06 -1.12
N THR A 174 -61.15 34.48 -1.78
CA THR A 174 -61.15 35.60 -2.74
C THR A 174 -61.99 35.27 -3.97
N ASN A 175 -61.94 34.03 -4.46
CA ASN A 175 -62.80 33.58 -5.55
C ASN A 175 -64.29 33.61 -5.16
N LEU A 176 -64.63 33.22 -3.93
CA LEU A 176 -66.01 33.31 -3.41
C LEU A 176 -66.47 34.78 -3.26
N LEU A 177 -65.60 35.66 -2.76
CA LEU A 177 -65.86 37.10 -2.69
C LEU A 177 -66.09 37.70 -4.08
N GLY A 178 -65.24 37.37 -5.05
CA GLY A 178 -65.38 37.80 -6.44
C GLY A 178 -66.65 37.25 -7.11
N LEU A 179 -67.05 36.02 -6.79
CA LEU A 179 -68.32 35.44 -7.25
C LEU A 179 -69.52 36.23 -6.71
N ASN A 180 -69.55 36.50 -5.40
CA ASN A 180 -70.62 37.28 -4.79
C ASN A 180 -70.70 38.70 -5.37
N ALA A 181 -69.55 39.35 -5.60
CA ALA A 181 -69.48 40.66 -6.23
C ALA A 181 -69.99 40.64 -7.69
N ALA A 182 -69.66 39.60 -8.46
CA ALA A 182 -70.15 39.44 -9.83
C ALA A 182 -71.68 39.23 -9.88
N ILE A 183 -72.24 38.47 -8.92
CA ILE A 183 -73.69 38.27 -8.80
C ILE A 183 -74.39 39.59 -8.48
N GLU A 184 -73.87 40.36 -7.52
CA GLU A 184 -74.49 41.64 -7.16
C GLU A 184 -74.35 42.67 -8.29
N ALA A 185 -73.20 42.73 -8.97
CA ALA A 185 -73.01 43.57 -10.15
C ALA A 185 -74.03 43.27 -11.27
N ALA A 186 -74.32 41.99 -11.52
CA ALA A 186 -75.35 41.59 -12.48
C ALA A 186 -76.77 41.98 -12.02
N ARG A 187 -77.03 41.96 -10.71
CA ARG A 187 -78.32 42.33 -10.12
C ARG A 187 -78.64 43.82 -10.26
N VAL A 188 -77.65 44.71 -10.17
CA VAL A 188 -77.85 46.17 -10.35
C VAL A 188 -77.92 46.58 -11.84
N GLY A 189 -77.74 45.65 -12.77
CA GLY A 189 -77.86 45.90 -14.22
C GLY A 189 -76.77 46.81 -14.77
N GLU A 190 -77.11 47.79 -15.62
CA GLU A 190 -76.13 48.68 -16.27
C GLU A 190 -75.26 49.45 -15.28
N ALA A 191 -75.81 49.87 -14.14
CA ALA A 191 -75.07 50.60 -13.11
C ALA A 191 -73.94 49.76 -12.47
N GLY A 192 -74.04 48.43 -12.54
CA GLY A 192 -73.06 47.49 -11.99
C GLY A 192 -72.01 46.99 -13.01
N ALA A 193 -72.12 47.37 -14.29
CA ALA A 193 -71.31 46.77 -15.37
C ALA A 193 -69.78 46.90 -15.12
N GLY A 194 -69.32 48.07 -14.67
CA GLY A 194 -67.90 48.28 -14.34
C GLY A 194 -67.42 47.44 -13.15
N PHE A 195 -68.26 47.28 -12.11
CA PHE A 195 -67.98 46.40 -10.98
C PHE A 195 -67.94 44.93 -11.40
N GLY A 196 -68.77 44.52 -12.36
CA GLY A 196 -68.79 43.17 -12.91
C GLY A 196 -67.46 42.78 -13.58
N VAL A 197 -66.84 43.72 -14.32
CA VAL A 197 -65.52 43.51 -14.94
C VAL A 197 -64.45 43.28 -13.86
N VAL A 198 -64.41 44.13 -12.83
CA VAL A 198 -63.46 43.99 -11.72
C VAL A 198 -63.66 42.66 -10.98
N ALA A 199 -64.91 42.29 -10.69
CA ALA A 199 -65.22 41.02 -10.03
C ALA A 199 -64.77 39.80 -10.84
N SER A 200 -64.90 39.84 -12.17
CA SER A 200 -64.40 38.78 -13.06
C SER A 200 -62.87 38.68 -13.02
N GLU A 201 -62.15 39.81 -13.02
CA GLU A 201 -60.69 39.81 -12.96
C GLU A 201 -60.18 39.30 -11.60
N VAL A 202 -60.84 39.68 -10.49
CA VAL A 202 -60.53 39.15 -9.14
C VAL A 202 -60.72 37.63 -9.08
N ARG A 203 -61.79 37.09 -9.68
CA ARG A 203 -62.00 35.64 -9.75
C ARG A 203 -60.90 34.95 -10.55
N LYS A 204 -60.54 35.52 -11.71
CA LYS A 204 -59.48 34.99 -12.56
C LYS A 204 -58.15 34.92 -11.80
N LEU A 205 -57.73 36.02 -11.16
CA LEU A 205 -56.53 36.06 -10.32
C LEU A 205 -56.57 35.05 -9.18
N SER A 206 -57.74 34.83 -8.57
CA SER A 206 -57.91 33.85 -7.51
C SER A 206 -57.76 32.41 -8.01
N VAL A 207 -58.28 32.09 -9.20
CA VAL A 207 -58.11 30.78 -9.84
C VAL A 207 -56.64 30.56 -10.22
N ASP A 208 -55.99 31.57 -10.80
CA ASP A 208 -54.58 31.50 -11.18
C ASP A 208 -53.68 31.30 -9.94
N ALA A 209 -53.96 31.99 -8.83
CA ALA A 209 -53.25 31.80 -7.56
C ALA A 209 -53.47 30.40 -6.97
N LYS A 210 -54.68 29.84 -7.08
CA LYS A 210 -54.96 28.46 -6.68
C LYS A 210 -54.19 27.45 -7.53
N GLN A 211 -54.07 27.68 -8.84
CA GLN A 211 -53.28 26.81 -9.71
C GLN A 211 -51.79 26.88 -9.34
N ALA A 212 -51.25 28.09 -9.19
CA ALA A 212 -49.85 28.30 -8.82
C ALA A 212 -49.49 27.62 -7.48
N THR A 213 -50.37 27.70 -6.47
CA THR A 213 -50.16 26.99 -5.20
C THR A 213 -50.23 25.47 -5.30
N SER A 214 -51.05 24.94 -6.22
CA SER A 214 -51.07 23.50 -6.53
C SER A 214 -49.77 23.02 -7.19
N ASP A 215 -49.21 23.84 -8.08
CA ASP A 215 -47.94 23.53 -8.75
C ASP A 215 -46.78 23.55 -7.74
N ILE A 216 -46.80 24.49 -6.79
CA ILE A 216 -45.87 24.55 -5.66
C ILE A 216 -45.95 23.28 -4.80
N ASP A 217 -47.15 22.83 -4.41
CA ASP A 217 -47.31 21.60 -3.60
C ASP A 217 -46.75 20.37 -4.34
N THR A 218 -46.96 20.28 -5.66
CA THR A 218 -46.41 19.21 -6.48
C THR A 218 -44.87 19.24 -6.46
N SER A 219 -44.28 20.41 -6.70
CA SER A 219 -42.82 20.58 -6.67
C SER A 219 -42.22 20.26 -5.29
N LEU A 220 -42.90 20.62 -4.20
CA LEU A 220 -42.45 20.30 -2.84
C LEU A 220 -42.49 18.81 -2.54
N ARG A 221 -43.47 18.07 -3.08
CA ARG A 221 -43.52 16.60 -2.96
C ARG A 221 -42.34 15.95 -3.69
N ASP A 222 -42.01 16.43 -4.88
CA ASP A 222 -40.86 15.92 -5.63
C ASP A 222 -39.55 16.17 -4.88
N VAL A 223 -39.39 17.36 -4.28
CA VAL A 223 -38.25 17.67 -3.42
C VAL A 223 -38.16 16.73 -2.22
N GLN A 224 -39.29 16.43 -1.56
CA GLN A 224 -39.33 15.49 -0.44
C GLN A 224 -38.95 14.06 -0.83
N LEU A 225 -39.33 13.62 -2.04
CA LEU A 225 -38.93 12.31 -2.56
C LEU A 225 -37.43 12.23 -2.80
N VAL A 226 -36.84 13.28 -3.40
CA VAL A 226 -35.38 13.35 -3.63
C VAL A 226 -34.62 13.37 -2.30
N ILE A 227 -35.09 14.13 -1.32
CA ILE A 227 -34.53 14.15 0.04
C ILE A 227 -34.55 12.74 0.65
N LYS A 228 -35.67 12.03 0.58
CA LYS A 228 -35.78 10.68 1.13
C LYS A 228 -34.81 9.70 0.47
N GLN A 229 -34.63 9.82 -0.84
CA GLN A 229 -33.64 9.03 -1.58
C GLN A 229 -32.21 9.35 -1.11
N MET A 230 -31.91 10.63 -0.89
CA MET A 230 -30.62 11.08 -0.35
C MET A 230 -30.35 10.51 1.05
N GLU A 231 -31.35 10.41 1.93
CA GLU A 231 -31.18 9.78 3.25
C GLU A 231 -30.74 8.31 3.15
N VAL A 232 -31.29 7.56 2.18
CA VAL A 232 -30.91 6.16 1.93
C VAL A 232 -29.47 6.07 1.44
N GLU A 233 -29.10 6.89 0.45
CA GLU A 233 -27.76 6.92 -0.12
C GLU A 233 -26.71 7.28 0.94
N VAL A 234 -26.98 8.27 1.77
CA VAL A 234 -26.07 8.68 2.85
C VAL A 234 -25.95 7.59 3.92
N SER A 235 -27.04 6.89 4.26
CA SER A 235 -26.97 5.74 5.16
C SER A 235 -26.08 4.62 4.60
N GLN A 236 -26.09 4.41 3.29
CA GLN A 236 -25.23 3.42 2.64
C GLN A 236 -23.76 3.86 2.65
N ILE A 237 -23.48 5.16 2.45
CA ILE A 237 -22.13 5.72 2.57
C ILE A 237 -21.59 5.55 3.99
N ALA A 238 -22.39 5.85 5.02
CA ALA A 238 -22.01 5.68 6.41
C ALA A 238 -21.67 4.21 6.75
N ALA A 239 -22.49 3.27 6.26
CA ALA A 239 -22.21 1.83 6.43
C ALA A 239 -20.89 1.41 5.76
N SER A 240 -20.64 1.89 4.53
CA SER A 240 -19.39 1.63 3.80
C SER A 240 -18.17 2.21 4.52
N SER A 241 -18.27 3.42 5.06
CA SER A 241 -17.21 4.03 5.89
C SER A 241 -16.90 3.18 7.14
N GLN A 242 -17.93 2.65 7.80
CA GLN A 242 -17.74 1.78 8.96
C GLN A 242 -17.06 0.44 8.60
N GLU A 243 -17.38 -0.13 7.43
CA GLU A 243 -16.69 -1.30 6.90
C GLU A 243 -15.22 -0.99 6.58
N GLN A 244 -14.92 0.17 5.98
CA GLN A 244 -13.56 0.63 5.73
C GLN A 244 -12.75 0.73 7.03
N ALA A 245 -13.32 1.30 8.10
CA ALA A 245 -12.65 1.37 9.40
C ALA A 245 -12.31 -0.03 9.97
N THR A 246 -13.17 -1.02 9.73
CA THR A 246 -12.91 -2.42 10.13
C THR A 246 -11.78 -3.04 9.30
N LEU A 247 -11.76 -2.77 7.99
CA LEU A 247 -10.70 -3.23 7.09
C LEU A 247 -9.35 -2.60 7.44
N VAL A 248 -9.32 -1.32 7.82
CA VAL A 248 -8.11 -0.64 8.31
C VAL A 248 -7.47 -1.42 9.46
N SER A 249 -8.24 -1.81 10.47
CA SER A 249 -7.73 -2.63 11.58
C SER A 249 -7.16 -3.96 11.10
N SER A 250 -7.85 -4.64 10.18
CA SER A 250 -7.39 -5.91 9.62
C SER A 250 -6.09 -5.75 8.84
N PHE A 251 -5.93 -4.65 8.09
CA PHE A 251 -4.70 -4.36 7.38
C PHE A 251 -3.53 -4.06 8.32
N THR A 252 -3.79 -3.36 9.43
CA THR A 252 -2.76 -3.11 10.46
C THR A 252 -2.21 -4.44 11.01
N ASP A 253 -3.07 -5.39 11.32
CA ASP A 253 -2.65 -6.72 11.80
C ASP A 253 -1.81 -7.48 10.76
N VAL A 254 -2.20 -7.41 9.47
CA VAL A 254 -1.45 -8.04 8.38
C VAL A 254 -0.08 -7.39 8.21
N ILE A 255 0.02 -6.07 8.31
CA ILE A 255 1.29 -5.36 8.20
C ILE A 255 2.23 -5.71 9.36
N GLU A 256 1.70 -5.85 10.58
CA GLU A 256 2.49 -6.32 11.72
C GLU A 256 3.07 -7.72 11.47
N GLN A 257 2.26 -8.65 10.96
CA GLN A 257 2.73 -9.99 10.58
C GLN A 257 3.78 -9.97 9.46
N LEU A 258 3.64 -9.07 8.48
CA LEU A 258 4.63 -8.90 7.41
C LEU A 258 5.97 -8.38 7.97
N ASN A 259 5.93 -7.42 8.89
CA ASN A 259 7.13 -6.91 9.55
C ASN A 259 7.83 -8.02 10.36
N GLU A 260 7.09 -8.79 11.15
CA GLU A 260 7.65 -9.94 11.86
C GLU A 260 8.29 -10.96 10.90
N THR A 261 7.64 -11.21 9.76
CA THR A 261 8.14 -12.14 8.74
C THR A 261 9.43 -11.61 8.11
N GLY A 262 9.51 -10.31 7.80
CA GLY A 262 10.72 -9.66 7.30
C GLY A 262 11.90 -9.79 8.27
N GLU A 263 11.67 -9.55 9.56
CA GLU A 263 12.71 -9.70 10.59
C GLU A 263 13.16 -11.17 10.73
N ARG A 264 12.24 -12.14 10.65
CA ARG A 264 12.60 -13.56 10.65
C ARG A 264 13.39 -13.95 9.40
N MET A 265 13.06 -13.41 8.23
CA MET A 265 13.82 -13.64 6.99
C MET A 265 15.24 -13.08 7.11
N LYS A 266 15.39 -11.88 7.67
CA LYS A 266 16.69 -11.28 7.95
C LYS A 266 17.53 -12.13 8.90
N ALA A 267 16.96 -12.54 10.04
CA ALA A 267 17.65 -13.40 11.00
C ALA A 267 18.05 -14.75 10.39
N LEU A 268 17.19 -15.35 9.54
CA LEU A 268 17.52 -16.58 8.83
C LEU A 268 18.65 -16.36 7.81
N SER A 269 18.61 -15.26 7.06
CA SER A 269 19.68 -14.86 6.13
C SER A 269 21.02 -14.79 6.86
N GLU A 270 21.09 -14.05 7.97
CA GLU A 270 22.29 -13.90 8.79
C GLU A 270 22.82 -15.24 9.35
N GLN A 271 21.91 -16.18 9.68
CA GLN A 271 22.31 -17.51 10.14
C GLN A 271 22.93 -18.37 9.03
N LEU A 272 22.37 -18.32 7.82
CA LEU A 272 22.83 -19.12 6.68
C LEU A 272 24.23 -18.69 6.20
N ILE A 273 24.58 -17.42 6.35
CA ILE A 273 25.82 -16.82 5.85
C ILE A 273 26.96 -16.82 6.89
N SER A 274 26.69 -17.28 8.12
CA SER A 274 27.68 -17.22 9.20
C SER A 274 28.84 -18.22 8.99
N TYR A 275 30.03 -17.69 8.73
CA TYR A 275 31.25 -18.51 8.70
C TYR A 275 31.73 -18.85 10.11
N SER A 276 32.08 -20.11 10.35
CA SER A 276 32.67 -20.57 11.62
C SER A 276 34.04 -19.97 11.94
N VAL A 277 34.66 -19.28 10.98
CA VAL A 277 35.95 -18.58 11.16
C VAL A 277 35.79 -17.22 11.87
N ASN A 278 34.55 -16.73 11.98
CA ASN A 278 34.19 -15.52 12.74
C ASN A 278 33.77 -15.80 14.20
N LYS A 279 33.83 -17.06 14.68
CA LYS A 279 33.57 -17.44 16.09
C LYS A 279 34.87 -17.68 16.83
#